data_AF-A0A2K9LFS3-F1
#
_entry.id   AF-A0A2K9LFS3-F1
#
_cell.length_a   1.000
_cell.length_b   1.000
_cell.length_c   1.000
_cell.angle_alpha   90.00
_cell.angle_beta   90.00
_cell.angle_gamma   90.00
#
_symmetry.space_group_name_H-M   'P 1'
#
loop_
_entity.id
_entity.type
_entity.pdbx_description
1 polymer ?
#
loop_
_entity_poly.entity_id
_entity_poly.type
_entity_poly.pdbx_seq_one_letter_code
_entity_poly.pdbx_strand_id
1 'polypeptide(L)'
;MKLHEVKFGTACAITAALLWVLCTILVLAMPSLMLSMTGAMVHMQLQDMGWHLNLAGALLGLLAWVLAAGFSGWLLASVYNRLLNR
;
A
#
# COMPACT_ATOMS: atom_id res chain seq x y z
N MET A 1 6.82 10.10 23.86
CA MET A 1 7.11 8.65 23.99
C MET A 1 7.98 8.25 22.80
N LYS A 2 8.97 7.35 22.95
CA LYS A 2 9.79 6.91 21.80
C LYS A 2 9.10 5.77 21.06
N LEU A 3 9.07 5.83 19.74
CA LEU A 3 8.60 4.73 18.89
C LEU A 3 9.72 3.71 18.72
N HIS A 4 9.41 2.42 18.68
CA HIS A 4 10.41 1.42 18.33
C HIS A 4 10.41 1.25 16.80
N GLU A 5 11.42 1.81 16.14
CA GLU A 5 11.43 2.09 14.70
C GLU A 5 11.24 0.82 13.87
N VAL A 6 11.95 -0.25 14.23
CA VAL A 6 11.83 -1.54 13.54
C VAL A 6 10.44 -2.14 13.70
N LYS A 7 9.87 -2.12 14.93
CA LYS A 7 8.55 -2.69 15.21
C LYS A 7 7.45 -1.92 14.49
N PHE A 8 7.57 -0.59 14.47
CA PHE A 8 6.65 0.28 13.77
C PHE A 8 6.72 0.06 12.25
N GLY A 9 7.93 0.03 11.68
CA GLY A 9 8.13 -0.30 10.26
C GLY A 9 7.55 -1.67 9.90
N THR A 10 7.81 -2.71 10.71
CA THR A 10 7.24 -4.05 10.46
C THR A 10 5.72 -4.06 10.55
N ALA A 11 5.12 -3.29 11.46
CA ALA A 11 3.67 -3.17 11.55
C ALA A 11 3.09 -2.53 10.27
N CYS A 12 3.69 -1.44 9.78
CA CYS A 12 3.30 -0.82 8.51
C CYS A 12 3.41 -1.80 7.33
N ALA A 13 4.50 -2.57 7.26
CA ALA A 13 4.71 -3.56 6.21
C ALA A 13 3.63 -4.66 6.22
N ILE A 14 3.31 -5.21 7.39
CA ILE A 14 2.29 -6.25 7.54
C ILE A 14 0.90 -5.71 7.20
N THR A 15 0.55 -4.51 7.68
CA THR A 15 -0.74 -3.89 7.36
C THR A 15 -0.87 -3.63 5.85
N ALA A 16 0.19 -3.14 5.19
CA ALA A 16 0.20 -2.95 3.74
C ALA A 16 0.02 -4.28 2.98
N ALA A 17 0.67 -5.36 3.44
CA ALA A 17 0.49 -6.70 2.85
C ALA A 17 -0.97 -7.15 2.91
N LEU A 18 -1.60 -7.03 4.07
CA LEU A 18 -2.99 -7.43 4.29
C LEU A 18 -3.96 -6.62 3.42
N LEU A 19 -3.78 -5.30 3.39
CA LEU A 19 -4.58 -4.42 2.56
C LEU A 19 -4.39 -4.72 1.06
N TRP A 20 -3.16 -4.95 0.61
CA TRP A 20 -2.89 -5.29 -0.79
C TRP A 20 -3.60 -6.57 -1.22
N VAL A 21 -3.53 -7.63 -0.39
CA VAL A 21 -4.24 -8.89 -0.67
C VAL A 21 -5.75 -8.66 -0.74
N LEU A 22 -6.31 -7.92 0.22
CA LEU A 22 -7.73 -7.57 0.21
C LEU A 22 -8.12 -6.78 -1.06
N CYS A 23 -7.35 -5.76 -1.43
CA CYS A 23 -7.58 -4.97 -2.63
C CYS A 23 -7.50 -5.82 -3.90
N THR A 24 -6.53 -6.75 -3.97
CA THR A 24 -6.40 -7.68 -5.10
C THR A 24 -7.64 -8.56 -5.24
N ILE A 25 -8.15 -9.08 -4.14
CA ILE A 25 -9.40 -9.88 -4.13
C ILE A 25 -10.58 -9.05 -4.61
N LEU A 26 -10.71 -7.79 -4.15
CA LEU A 26 -11.79 -6.90 -4.57
C LEU A 26 -11.73 -6.59 -6.08
N VAL A 27 -10.54 -6.35 -6.63
CA VAL A 27 -10.37 -6.12 -8.07
C VAL A 27 -10.74 -7.37 -8.87
N LEU A 28 -10.43 -8.58 -8.37
CA LEU A 28 -10.86 -9.86 -8.97
C LEU A 28 -12.38 -10.06 -8.92
N ALA A 29 -13.03 -9.70 -7.82
CA ALA A 29 -14.47 -9.88 -7.65
C ALA A 29 -15.31 -8.85 -8.44
N MET A 30 -14.83 -7.61 -8.56
CA MET A 30 -15.61 -6.48 -9.09
C MET A 30 -14.73 -5.43 -9.81
N PRO A 31 -14.10 -5.77 -10.94
CA PRO A 31 -13.16 -4.89 -11.65
C PRO A 31 -13.71 -3.52 -12.00
N SER A 32 -14.87 -3.49 -12.65
CA SER A 32 -15.43 -2.27 -13.22
C SER A 32 -15.76 -1.25 -12.14
N LEU A 33 -16.23 -1.71 -10.98
CA LEU A 33 -16.50 -0.87 -9.83
C LEU A 33 -15.20 -0.30 -9.24
N MET A 34 -14.17 -1.15 -9.06
CA MET A 34 -12.89 -0.71 -8.51
C MET A 34 -12.15 0.26 -9.44
N LEU A 35 -12.20 0.04 -10.76
CA LEU A 35 -11.64 0.96 -11.76
C LEU A 35 -12.38 2.30 -11.79
N SER A 36 -13.72 2.29 -11.76
CA SER A 36 -14.53 3.51 -11.72
C SER A 36 -14.25 4.32 -10.44
N MET A 37 -14.19 3.65 -9.29
CA MET A 37 -13.88 4.28 -8.02
C MET A 37 -12.47 4.89 -8.01
N THR A 38 -11.47 4.17 -8.51
CA THR A 38 -10.09 4.68 -8.61
C THR A 38 -10.03 5.87 -9.56
N GLY A 39 -10.68 5.79 -10.72
CA GLY A 39 -10.75 6.88 -11.70
C GLY A 39 -11.33 8.16 -11.10
N ALA A 40 -12.41 8.04 -10.32
CA ALA A 40 -12.98 9.18 -9.60
C ALA A 40 -12.00 9.82 -8.60
N MET A 41 -11.23 9.02 -7.86
CA MET A 41 -10.25 9.54 -6.88
C MET A 41 -9.06 10.25 -7.51
N VAL A 42 -8.59 9.77 -8.66
CA VAL A 42 -7.42 10.37 -9.35
C VAL A 42 -7.83 11.37 -10.43
N HIS A 43 -9.12 11.70 -10.52
CA HIS A 43 -9.69 12.58 -11.54
C HIS A 43 -9.39 12.14 -13.00
N MET A 44 -9.46 10.84 -13.28
CA MET A 44 -9.21 10.26 -14.62
C MET A 44 -10.30 9.27 -15.05
N GLN A 45 -10.51 9.17 -16.36
CA GLN A 45 -11.38 8.18 -17.01
C GLN A 45 -10.60 6.87 -17.20
N LEU A 46 -10.74 5.92 -16.27
CA LEU A 46 -10.03 4.63 -16.32
C LEU A 46 -10.93 3.47 -16.80
N GLN A 47 -12.19 3.74 -17.15
CA GLN A 47 -13.16 2.68 -17.49
C GLN A 47 -12.81 1.93 -18.79
N ASP A 48 -12.07 2.56 -19.69
CA ASP A 48 -11.63 1.95 -20.95
C ASP A 48 -10.29 1.20 -20.81
N MET A 49 -9.68 1.20 -19.61
CA MET A 49 -8.51 0.37 -19.37
C MET A 49 -8.93 -1.10 -19.32
N GLY A 50 -8.38 -1.90 -20.23
CA GLY A 50 -8.57 -3.35 -20.24
C GLY A 50 -8.09 -4.01 -18.94
N TRP A 51 -8.51 -5.25 -18.73
CA TRP A 51 -8.09 -6.04 -17.58
C TRP A 51 -6.57 -6.26 -17.58
N HIS A 52 -5.87 -5.74 -16.57
CA HIS A 52 -4.41 -5.77 -16.49
C HIS A 52 -3.85 -6.52 -15.26
N LEU A 53 -4.73 -7.10 -14.42
CA LEU A 53 -4.29 -7.78 -13.20
C LEU A 53 -3.91 -9.23 -13.53
N ASN A 54 -2.60 -9.50 -13.50
CA ASN A 54 -2.03 -10.85 -13.60
C ASN A 54 -1.28 -11.21 -12.30
N LEU A 55 -1.01 -12.50 -12.12
CA LEU A 55 -0.38 -13.00 -10.90
C LEU A 55 1.00 -12.35 -10.64
N ALA A 56 1.79 -12.14 -11.69
CA ALA A 56 3.10 -11.49 -11.57
C ALA A 56 2.98 -10.04 -11.07
N GLY A 57 2.03 -9.26 -11.61
CA GLY A 57 1.74 -7.90 -11.18
C GLY A 57 1.22 -7.85 -9.74
N ALA A 58 0.38 -8.80 -9.34
CA ALA A 58 -0.10 -8.91 -7.97
C ALA A 58 1.05 -9.19 -6.97
N LEU A 59 1.98 -10.10 -7.31
CA LEU A 59 3.13 -10.43 -6.47
C LEU A 59 4.17 -9.30 -6.41
N LEU A 60 4.47 -8.68 -7.56
CA LEU A 60 5.39 -7.54 -7.63
C LEU A 60 4.82 -6.34 -6.88
N GLY A 61 3.53 -6.06 -7.02
CA GLY A 61 2.85 -5.01 -6.28
C GLY A 61 2.86 -5.27 -4.78
N LEU A 62 2.59 -6.51 -4.34
CA LEU A 62 2.69 -6.89 -2.93
C LEU A 62 4.08 -6.59 -2.38
N LEU A 63 5.14 -7.06 -3.05
CA LEU A 63 6.51 -6.82 -2.63
C LEU A 63 6.83 -5.33 -2.57
N ALA A 64 6.48 -4.58 -3.62
CA ALA A 64 6.72 -3.14 -3.68
C ALA A 64 6.03 -2.38 -2.54
N TRP A 65 4.75 -2.67 -2.28
CA TRP A 65 3.98 -2.01 -1.22
C TRP A 65 4.47 -2.36 0.18
N VAL A 66 4.83 -3.62 0.42
CA VAL A 66 5.40 -4.06 1.71
C VAL A 66 6.71 -3.33 2.01
N LEU A 67 7.61 -3.27 1.03
CA LEU A 67 8.90 -2.58 1.19
C LEU A 67 8.71 -1.08 1.36
N ALA A 68 7.89 -0.45 0.52
CA ALA A 68 7.63 0.98 0.57
C ALA A 68 7.01 1.40 1.90
N ALA A 69 5.95 0.72 2.35
CA ALA A 69 5.28 1.02 3.61
C ALA A 69 6.18 0.73 4.82
N GLY A 70 6.89 -0.39 4.81
CA GLY A 70 7.79 -0.77 5.90
C GLY A 70 8.93 0.22 6.07
N PHE A 71 9.59 0.59 4.97
CA PHE A 71 10.65 1.59 4.97
C PHE A 71 10.13 2.97 5.38
N SER A 72 8.99 3.40 4.84
CA SER A 72 8.38 4.69 5.19
C SER A 72 8.00 4.76 6.67
N GLY A 73 7.44 3.68 7.22
CA GLY A 73 7.11 3.59 8.65
C GLY A 73 8.36 3.65 9.53
N TRP A 74 9.39 2.87 9.21
CA TRP A 74 10.68 2.91 9.91
C TRP A 74 11.31 4.31 9.87
N LEU A 75 11.30 4.96 8.70
CA LEU A 75 11.85 6.29 8.50
C LEU A 75 11.07 7.33 9.32
N LEU A 76 9.74 7.28 9.28
CA LEU A 76 8.87 8.15 10.06
C LEU A 76 9.16 8.04 11.56
N ALA A 77 9.26 6.81 12.08
CA ALA A 77 9.57 6.57 13.48
C ALA A 77 10.97 7.09 13.86
N SER A 78 11.96 6.91 12.98
CA SER A 78 13.33 7.41 13.16
C SER A 78 13.36 8.94 13.23
N VAL A 79 12.67 9.62 12.31
CA VAL A 79 12.56 11.09 12.28
C VAL A 79 11.83 11.59 13.52
N TYR A 80 10.70 10.98 13.88
CA TYR A 80 9.93 11.34 15.06
C TYR A 80 10.77 11.25 16.34
N ASN A 81 11.50 10.16 16.55
CA ASN A 81 12.38 9.98 17.70
C ASN A 81 13.51 11.02 17.75
N ARG A 82 14.06 11.39 16.59
CA ARG A 82 15.10 12.42 16.50
C ARG A 82 14.57 13.81 16.87
N LEU A 83 13.33 14.13 16.48
CA LEU A 83 12.68 15.40 16.80
C LEU A 83 12.24 15.46 18.27
N LEU A 84 11.84 14.35 18.87
CA LEU A 84 11.47 14.27 20.29
C LEU A 84 12.66 14.52 21.23
N ASN A 85 13.88 14.22 20.76
CA ASN A 85 15.13 14.37 21.49
C ASN A 85 15.79 15.76 21.29
N ARG A 86 15.12 16.70 20.61
CA ARG A 86 15.47 18.13 20.60
C ARG A 86 14.64 18.88 21.62
#